data_AF-A0A4Q3T0I5-F1
#
_entry.id   AF-A0A4Q3T0I5-F1
#
_cell.length_a   1.000
_cell.length_b   1.000
_cell.length_c   1.000
_cell.angle_alpha   90.00
_cell.angle_beta   90.00
_cell.angle_gamma   90.00
#
_symmetry.space_group_name_H-M   'P 1'
#
loop_
_entity.id
_entity.type
_entity.pdbx_description
1 polymer ?
#
loop_
_entity_poly.entity_id
_entity_poly.type
_entity_poly.pdbx_seq_one_letter_code
_entity_poly.pdbx_strand_id
1 'polypeptide(L)'
;PIENLHHVEISQERKLERSLLSGLLLQQTENLGREKIELKKQRDQEIIELLGGGTTSLGSLKALIASKRQPYAPRFPRSVPFFSEIYRLNGWHHLDPANYIKPAEVATWINELIYNRFSQQVLPTLRIFNPKKSGGGRLYKHFQFLNAEGQAELEQYRDEAITLMQTCSTWYEFRAKLFAIHGVPYQIDLFQVIKLFLNLLLNCKSNLIMMNLIILNYLLEIGLSLIRSISPGHNLNFLNELKYGV
;
A
#
# COMPACT_ATOMS: atom_id res chain seq x y z
N PRO A 1 68.53 -38.59 5.88
CA PRO A 1 68.29 -38.93 4.45
C PRO A 1 66.97 -38.31 4.00
N ILE A 2 67.07 -37.09 3.43
CA ILE A 2 65.91 -36.33 2.96
C ILE A 2 65.55 -36.88 1.58
N GLU A 3 64.28 -37.26 1.43
CA GLU A 3 63.71 -37.90 0.26
C GLU A 3 63.94 -37.12 -1.04
N ASN A 4 64.28 -37.87 -2.10
CA ASN A 4 64.37 -37.40 -3.48
C ASN A 4 63.01 -36.87 -3.96
N LEU A 5 62.81 -35.55 -3.89
CA LEU A 5 61.80 -34.86 -4.69
C LEU A 5 62.36 -34.67 -6.10
N HIS A 6 62.08 -35.61 -6.99
CA HIS A 6 62.32 -35.46 -8.42
C HIS A 6 61.54 -34.24 -8.95
N HIS A 7 62.25 -33.12 -9.17
CA HIS A 7 61.69 -31.97 -9.85
C HIS A 7 61.59 -32.32 -11.34
N VAL A 8 60.39 -32.70 -11.80
CA VAL A 8 60.15 -32.99 -13.22
C VAL A 8 60.25 -31.67 -14.00
N GLU A 9 61.33 -31.49 -14.76
CA GLU A 9 61.46 -30.35 -15.67
C GLU A 9 60.44 -30.47 -16.80
N ILE A 10 59.42 -29.61 -16.76
CA ILE A 10 58.38 -29.54 -17.78
C ILE A 10 59.00 -28.87 -19.03
N SER A 11 58.96 -29.55 -20.18
CA SER A 11 59.37 -29.01 -21.50
C SER A 11 58.77 -27.62 -21.75
N GLN A 12 59.51 -26.72 -22.41
CA GLN A 12 59.05 -25.37 -22.74
C GLN A 12 57.72 -25.36 -23.51
N GLU A 13 57.52 -26.33 -24.41
CA GLU A 13 56.26 -26.52 -25.14
C GLU A 13 55.09 -26.82 -24.20
N ARG A 14 55.26 -27.73 -23.23
CA ARG A 14 54.21 -28.04 -22.25
C ARG A 14 53.91 -26.86 -21.32
N LYS A 15 54.89 -26.00 -21.03
CA LYS A 15 54.67 -24.75 -20.28
C LYS A 15 53.82 -23.78 -21.11
N LEU A 16 54.11 -23.66 -22.41
CA LEU A 16 53.34 -22.83 -23.34
C LEU A 16 51.92 -23.36 -23.52
N GLU A 17 51.74 -24.66 -23.72
CA GLU A 17 50.43 -25.31 -23.82
C GLU A 17 49.60 -25.09 -22.56
N ARG A 18 50.18 -25.26 -21.38
CA ARG A 18 49.50 -24.97 -20.10
C ARG A 18 49.13 -23.50 -19.97
N SER A 19 50.00 -22.58 -20.40
CA SER A 19 49.71 -21.15 -20.40
C SER A 19 48.56 -20.81 -21.36
N LEU A 20 48.54 -21.44 -22.54
CA LEU A 20 47.49 -21.25 -23.55
C LEU A 20 46.14 -21.82 -23.07
N LEU A 21 46.14 -23.05 -22.54
CA LEU A 21 44.96 -23.67 -21.93
C LEU A 21 44.44 -22.84 -20.74
N SER A 22 45.32 -22.35 -19.88
CA SER A 22 44.95 -21.48 -18.76
C SER A 22 44.31 -20.18 -19.27
N GLY A 23 44.86 -19.57 -20.33
CA GLY A 23 44.30 -18.36 -20.94
C GLY A 23 42.92 -18.59 -21.56
N LEU A 24 42.74 -19.70 -22.28
CA LEU A 24 41.45 -20.08 -22.87
C LEU A 24 40.38 -20.35 -21.81
N LEU A 25 40.73 -21.06 -20.73
CA LEU A 25 39.83 -21.28 -19.59
C LEU A 25 39.43 -19.97 -18.92
N LEU A 26 40.37 -19.02 -18.77
CA LEU A 26 40.08 -17.71 -18.20
C LEU A 26 39.14 -16.91 -19.10
N GLN A 27 39.40 -16.87 -20.40
CA GLN A 27 38.55 -16.20 -21.38
C GLN A 27 37.14 -16.81 -21.44
N GLN A 28 37.05 -18.15 -21.38
CA GLN A 28 35.78 -18.84 -21.34
C GLN A 28 35.00 -18.49 -20.06
N THR A 29 35.64 -18.56 -18.88
CA THR A 29 34.98 -18.19 -17.61
C THR A 29 34.51 -16.74 -17.60
N GLU A 30 35.28 -15.80 -18.15
CA GLU A 30 34.86 -14.41 -18.33
C GLU A 30 33.64 -14.27 -19.26
N ASN A 31 33.65 -14.96 -20.40
CA ASN A 31 32.54 -14.94 -21.36
C ASN A 31 31.24 -15.50 -20.75
N LEU A 32 31.32 -16.63 -20.05
CA LEU A 32 30.17 -17.21 -19.33
C LEU A 32 29.68 -16.27 -18.22
N GLY A 33 30.60 -15.53 -17.58
CA GLY A 33 30.27 -14.48 -16.62
C GLY A 33 29.49 -13.33 -17.25
N ARG A 34 29.98 -12.81 -18.39
CA ARG A 34 29.32 -11.74 -19.16
C ARG A 34 27.94 -12.18 -19.64
N GLU A 35 27.82 -13.37 -20.21
CA GLU A 35 26.55 -13.92 -20.69
C GLU A 35 25.52 -14.03 -19.56
N LYS A 36 25.91 -14.54 -18.38
CA LYS A 36 25.04 -14.58 -17.21
C LYS A 36 24.56 -13.20 -16.77
N ILE A 37 25.42 -12.19 -16.85
CA ILE A 37 25.06 -10.80 -16.52
C ILE A 37 24.04 -10.26 -17.53
N GLU A 38 24.23 -10.49 -18.83
CA GLU A 38 23.30 -10.03 -19.87
C GLU A 38 21.94 -10.72 -19.78
N LEU A 39 21.92 -12.05 -19.57
CA LEU A 39 20.67 -12.79 -19.33
C LEU A 39 19.91 -12.28 -18.10
N LYS A 40 20.63 -11.83 -17.06
CA LYS A 40 20.02 -11.24 -15.88
C LYS A 40 19.40 -9.87 -16.19
N LYS A 41 20.09 -9.03 -16.98
CA LYS A 41 19.54 -7.73 -17.41
C LYS A 41 18.28 -7.92 -18.26
N GLN A 42 18.29 -8.86 -19.20
CA GLN A 42 17.14 -9.19 -20.05
C GLN A 42 15.94 -9.61 -19.19
N ARG A 43 16.14 -10.58 -18.28
CA ARG A 43 15.09 -11.00 -17.33
C ARG A 43 14.54 -9.87 -16.45
N ASP A 44 15.41 -8.95 -16.02
CA ASP A 44 14.98 -7.81 -15.22
C ASP A 44 14.18 -6.78 -16.06
N GLN A 45 14.41 -6.71 -17.38
CA GLN A 45 13.69 -5.83 -18.31
C GLN A 45 12.44 -6.46 -18.92
N GLU A 46 12.28 -7.77 -18.83
CA GLU A 46 11.10 -8.48 -19.33
C GLU A 46 9.82 -7.93 -18.69
N ILE A 47 8.89 -7.56 -19.57
CA ILE A 47 7.54 -7.15 -19.20
C ILE A 47 6.69 -8.42 -19.19
N ILE A 48 6.17 -8.75 -18.02
CA ILE A 48 5.24 -9.85 -17.80
C ILE A 48 3.83 -9.28 -17.86
N GLU A 49 3.01 -9.83 -18.74
CA GLU A 49 1.58 -9.52 -18.80
C GLU A 49 0.83 -10.39 -17.79
N LEU A 50 0.02 -9.74 -16.97
CA LEU A 50 -0.84 -10.40 -16.00
C LEU A 50 -2.18 -10.76 -16.65
N LEU A 51 -2.82 -11.82 -16.15
CA LEU A 51 -4.14 -12.27 -16.62
C LEU A 51 -5.23 -11.18 -16.53
N GLY A 52 -5.03 -10.15 -15.69
CA GLY A 52 -5.91 -8.99 -15.55
C GLY A 52 -5.58 -7.82 -16.49
N GLY A 53 -4.72 -7.99 -17.49
CA GLY A 53 -4.36 -6.96 -18.47
C GLY A 53 -3.35 -5.92 -17.98
N GLY A 54 -2.80 -6.08 -16.77
CA GLY A 54 -1.72 -5.24 -16.25
C GLY A 54 -0.35 -5.73 -16.68
N THR A 55 0.58 -4.82 -16.95
CA THR A 55 1.99 -5.14 -17.22
C THR A 55 2.84 -4.98 -15.95
N THR A 56 3.81 -5.87 -15.75
CA THR A 56 4.77 -5.76 -14.63
C THR A 56 6.17 -6.15 -15.07
N SER A 57 7.21 -5.53 -14.54
CA SER A 57 8.60 -5.97 -14.76
C SER A 57 9.31 -6.25 -13.44
N LEU A 58 10.17 -7.26 -13.43
CA LEU A 58 10.97 -7.59 -12.25
C LEU A 58 11.95 -6.47 -11.90
N GLY A 59 12.45 -5.77 -12.91
CA GLY A 59 13.32 -4.60 -12.78
C GLY A 59 12.63 -3.45 -12.07
N SER A 60 11.38 -3.11 -12.43
CA SER A 60 10.62 -2.04 -11.77
C SER A 60 10.41 -2.32 -10.27
N LEU A 61 10.13 -3.58 -9.91
CA LEU A 61 9.96 -3.97 -8.50
C LEU A 61 11.28 -3.87 -7.72
N LYS A 62 12.38 -4.39 -8.28
CA LYS A 62 13.72 -4.29 -7.66
C LYS A 62 14.18 -2.83 -7.56
N ALA A 63 13.77 -1.99 -8.50
CA ALA A 63 14.13 -0.59 -8.55
C ALA A 63 13.44 0.27 -7.49
N LEU A 64 12.45 -0.24 -6.74
CA LEU A 64 11.78 0.52 -5.67
C LEU A 64 11.96 -0.11 -4.28
N ILE A 65 12.25 -1.41 -4.22
CA ILE A 65 12.41 -2.13 -2.96
C ILE A 65 13.89 -2.18 -2.56
N ALA A 66 14.20 -1.65 -1.38
CA ALA A 66 15.54 -1.70 -0.84
C ALA A 66 15.87 -3.11 -0.32
N SER A 67 17.06 -3.61 -0.66
CA SER A 67 17.53 -4.93 -0.16
C SER A 67 17.75 -4.94 1.36
N LYS A 68 18.00 -3.77 1.96
CA LYS A 68 18.17 -3.59 3.39
C LYS A 68 17.18 -2.56 3.91
N ARG A 69 16.75 -2.74 5.15
CA ARG A 69 15.93 -1.77 5.88
C ARG A 69 16.68 -0.44 6.03
N GLN A 70 16.03 0.64 5.63
CA GLN A 70 16.51 2.01 5.78
C GLN A 70 16.32 2.51 7.22
N PRO A 71 17.13 3.47 7.68
CA PRO A 71 16.92 4.12 8.97
C PRO A 71 15.55 4.79 9.03
N TYR A 72 15.01 4.94 10.24
CA TYR A 72 13.72 5.55 10.44
C TYR A 72 13.79 7.06 10.17
N ALA A 73 13.20 7.50 9.07
CA ALA A 73 12.95 8.90 8.75
C ALA A 73 11.43 9.10 8.54
N PRO A 74 10.74 9.90 9.35
CA PRO A 74 9.28 10.02 9.28
C PRO A 74 8.86 10.72 7.98
N ARG A 75 8.13 9.99 7.12
CA ARG A 75 7.58 10.51 5.85
C ARG A 75 6.26 11.26 6.00
N PHE A 76 5.68 11.22 7.20
CA PHE A 76 4.48 11.98 7.56
C PHE A 76 4.77 12.77 8.84
N PRO A 77 5.68 13.76 8.78
CA PRO A 77 5.98 14.60 9.94
C PRO A 77 4.77 15.47 10.28
N ARG A 78 4.69 15.90 11.54
CA ARG A 78 3.58 16.76 12.03
C ARG A 78 3.49 18.11 11.30
N SER A 79 4.60 18.58 10.73
CA SER A 79 4.65 19.82 9.95
C SER A 79 3.93 19.73 8.59
N VAL A 80 3.74 18.52 8.06
CA VAL A 80 3.05 18.31 6.78
C VAL A 80 1.56 18.06 7.05
N PRO A 81 0.64 18.80 6.43
CA PRO A 81 -0.79 18.78 6.77
C PRO A 81 -1.54 17.54 6.24
N PHE A 82 -0.90 16.37 6.16
CA PHE A 82 -1.55 15.15 5.67
C PHE A 82 -2.67 14.67 6.60
N PHE A 83 -2.35 14.49 7.89
CA PHE A 83 -3.34 14.01 8.85
C PHE A 83 -4.38 15.06 9.23
N SER A 84 -4.00 16.34 9.25
CA SER A 84 -4.95 17.42 9.52
C SER A 84 -6.02 17.51 8.44
N GLU A 85 -5.65 17.36 7.16
CA GLU A 85 -6.62 17.37 6.06
C GLU A 85 -7.58 16.18 6.13
N ILE A 86 -7.08 14.98 6.46
CA ILE A 86 -7.94 13.80 6.68
C ILE A 86 -8.96 14.08 7.79
N TYR A 87 -8.52 14.64 8.91
CA TYR A 87 -9.38 14.92 10.06
C TYR A 87 -10.42 16.01 9.73
N ARG A 88 -10.00 17.06 9.01
CA ARG A 88 -10.87 18.14 8.52
C ARG A 88 -11.99 17.57 7.65
N LEU A 89 -11.63 16.77 6.64
CA LEU A 89 -12.59 16.22 5.67
C LEU A 89 -13.56 15.19 6.29
N ASN A 90 -13.19 14.57 7.42
CA ASN A 90 -14.03 13.65 8.17
C ASN A 90 -14.81 14.31 9.32
N GLY A 91 -14.64 15.62 9.55
CA GLY A 91 -15.33 16.35 10.63
C GLY A 91 -14.91 15.90 12.04
N TRP A 92 -13.70 15.37 12.21
CA TRP A 92 -13.21 14.84 13.49
C TRP A 92 -12.64 15.93 14.40
N HIS A 93 -13.45 16.94 14.72
CA HIS A 93 -13.04 18.10 15.53
C HIS A 93 -12.64 17.75 16.97
N HIS A 94 -13.08 16.60 17.48
CA HIS A 94 -12.80 16.12 18.83
C HIS A 94 -11.50 15.32 18.94
N LEU A 95 -10.86 14.98 17.81
CA LEU A 95 -9.62 14.22 17.78
C LEU A 95 -8.45 15.13 17.38
N ASP A 96 -7.31 14.96 18.04
CA ASP A 96 -6.10 15.69 17.68
C ASP A 96 -5.30 14.94 16.59
N PRO A 97 -5.11 15.53 15.39
CA PRO A 97 -4.29 14.94 14.33
C PRO A 97 -2.80 14.82 14.71
N ALA A 98 -2.34 15.55 15.73
CA ALA A 98 -0.97 15.44 16.25
C ALA A 98 -0.75 14.17 17.08
N ASN A 99 -1.80 13.47 17.53
CA ASN A 99 -1.66 12.27 18.35
C ASN A 99 -0.90 11.14 17.64
N TYR A 100 -0.05 10.40 18.34
CA TYR A 100 0.69 9.30 17.70
C TYR A 100 -0.24 8.18 17.22
N ILE A 101 -1.27 7.86 18.00
CA ILE A 101 -2.28 6.86 17.67
C ILE A 101 -3.36 7.53 16.81
N LYS A 102 -3.62 6.93 15.66
CA LYS A 102 -4.64 7.36 14.71
C LYS A 102 -5.80 6.36 14.70
N PRO A 103 -7.03 6.78 14.32
CA PRO A 103 -8.12 5.86 14.03
C PRO A 103 -7.69 4.76 13.05
N ALA A 104 -8.24 3.56 13.22
CA ALA A 104 -7.80 2.38 12.47
C ALA A 104 -8.03 2.54 10.96
N GLU A 105 -9.08 3.29 10.58
CA GLU A 105 -9.47 3.62 9.22
C GLU A 105 -8.36 4.36 8.47
N VAL A 106 -7.59 5.20 9.17
CA VAL A 106 -6.48 5.97 8.59
C VAL A 106 -5.41 5.04 8.02
N ALA A 107 -5.15 3.90 8.66
CA ALA A 107 -4.19 2.92 8.15
C ALA A 107 -4.65 2.28 6.84
N THR A 108 -5.96 2.07 6.68
CA THR A 108 -6.56 1.57 5.43
C THR A 108 -6.46 2.63 4.33
N TRP A 109 -6.78 3.88 4.65
CA TRP A 109 -6.68 4.98 3.70
C TRP A 109 -5.25 5.24 3.25
N ILE A 110 -4.24 5.15 4.13
CA ILE A 110 -2.85 5.28 3.67
C ILE A 110 -2.48 4.22 2.64
N ASN A 111 -2.96 2.98 2.79
CA ASN A 111 -2.72 1.95 1.77
C ASN A 111 -3.37 2.33 0.45
N GLU A 112 -4.60 2.84 0.49
CA GLU A 112 -5.36 3.25 -0.68
C GLU A 112 -4.78 4.47 -1.39
N LEU A 113 -4.49 5.53 -0.64
CA LEU A 113 -4.07 6.83 -1.16
C LEU A 113 -2.61 6.84 -1.61
N ILE A 114 -1.77 5.99 -1.02
CA ILE A 114 -0.33 6.00 -1.22
C ILE A 114 0.15 4.67 -1.78
N TYR A 115 0.03 3.58 -1.02
CA TYR A 115 0.69 2.33 -1.40
C TYR A 115 0.06 1.63 -2.61
N ASN A 116 -1.23 1.81 -2.86
CA ASN A 116 -1.93 1.26 -4.03
C ASN A 116 -1.67 2.06 -5.31
N ARG A 117 -1.02 3.22 -5.21
CA ARG A 117 -0.58 4.02 -6.37
C ARG A 117 0.73 3.52 -6.97
N PHE A 118 1.52 2.79 -6.19
CA PHE A 118 2.65 2.05 -6.72
C PHE A 118 2.17 0.89 -7.61
N SER A 119 3.10 0.25 -8.32
CA SER A 119 2.79 -0.97 -9.05
C SER A 119 2.19 -2.02 -8.11
N GLN A 120 1.24 -2.81 -8.62
CA GLN A 120 0.42 -3.75 -7.83
C GLN A 120 1.25 -4.73 -6.98
N GLN A 121 2.52 -4.95 -7.35
CA GLN A 121 3.43 -5.87 -6.66
C GLN A 121 4.17 -5.26 -5.47
N VAL A 122 4.25 -3.93 -5.36
CA VAL A 122 5.02 -3.25 -4.31
C VAL A 122 4.42 -3.52 -2.94
N LEU A 123 3.12 -3.27 -2.76
CA LEU A 123 2.47 -3.45 -1.46
C LEU A 123 2.50 -4.92 -0.95
N PRO A 124 2.18 -5.95 -1.77
CA PRO A 124 2.38 -7.35 -1.39
C PRO A 124 3.82 -7.64 -0.96
N THR A 125 4.80 -7.19 -1.74
CA THR A 125 6.22 -7.37 -1.45
C THR A 125 6.61 -6.71 -0.12
N LEU A 126 6.16 -5.48 0.14
CA LEU A 126 6.37 -4.78 1.40
C LEU A 126 5.74 -5.51 2.61
N ARG A 127 4.63 -6.24 2.41
CA ARG A 127 4.00 -7.05 3.45
C ARG A 127 4.77 -8.33 3.76
N ILE A 128 5.46 -8.90 2.77
CA ILE A 128 6.37 -10.05 2.94
C ILE A 128 7.60 -9.61 3.75
N PHE A 129 8.22 -8.48 3.39
CA PHE A 129 9.39 -7.96 4.10
C PHE A 129 9.07 -7.41 5.50
N ASN A 130 7.82 -6.98 5.74
CA ASN A 130 7.37 -6.44 7.01
C ASN A 130 6.11 -7.19 7.50
N PRO A 131 6.27 -8.43 7.97
CA PRO A 131 5.15 -9.28 8.40
C PRO A 131 4.50 -8.71 9.67
N LYS A 132 3.23 -9.09 9.87
CA LYS A 132 2.54 -8.79 11.13
C LYS A 132 3.06 -9.69 12.24
N LYS A 133 3.12 -9.18 13.48
CA LYS A 133 3.42 -9.99 14.66
C LYS A 133 2.20 -10.82 15.09
N SER A 134 2.41 -11.86 15.90
CA SER A 134 1.35 -12.73 16.43
C SER A 134 0.27 -11.97 17.21
N GLY A 135 0.65 -10.90 17.93
CA GLY A 135 -0.27 -10.00 18.65
C GLY A 135 -0.81 -8.83 17.80
N GLY A 136 -0.61 -8.85 16.49
CA GLY A 136 -0.99 -7.76 15.59
C GLY A 136 0.09 -6.68 15.44
N GLY A 137 -0.21 -5.72 14.55
CA GLY A 137 0.73 -4.66 14.19
C GLY A 137 1.98 -5.16 13.44
N ARG A 138 2.89 -4.23 13.13
CA ARG A 138 4.17 -4.51 12.45
C ARG A 138 5.31 -3.90 13.23
N LEU A 139 6.46 -4.57 13.24
CA LEU A 139 7.65 -4.08 13.95
C LEU A 139 8.18 -2.78 13.32
N TYR A 140 8.18 -2.70 12.00
CA TYR A 140 8.70 -1.57 11.24
C TYR A 140 7.60 -0.91 10.40
N LYS A 141 7.96 0.19 9.74
CA LYS A 141 7.07 0.90 8.80
C LYS A 141 7.42 0.52 7.36
N HIS A 142 6.43 0.43 6.49
CA HIS A 142 6.63 0.00 5.10
C HIS A 142 7.61 0.89 4.32
N PHE A 143 7.59 2.22 4.54
CA PHE A 143 8.53 3.13 3.88
C PHE A 143 10.01 2.84 4.17
N GLN A 144 10.35 2.13 5.27
CA GLN A 144 11.73 1.75 5.57
C GLN A 144 12.26 0.66 4.62
N PHE A 145 11.42 0.01 3.84
CA PHE A 145 11.79 -1.01 2.85
C PHE A 145 11.74 -0.49 1.42
N LEU A 146 11.41 0.79 1.24
CA LEU A 146 11.55 1.49 -0.03
C LEU A 146 12.98 2.05 -0.13
N ASN A 147 13.53 2.10 -1.33
CA ASN A 147 14.77 2.83 -1.62
C ASN A 147 14.52 4.35 -1.70
N ALA A 148 15.55 5.12 -2.05
CA ALA A 148 15.46 6.58 -2.10
C ALA A 148 14.39 7.06 -3.10
N GLU A 149 14.33 6.43 -4.27
CA GLU A 149 13.36 6.73 -5.32
C GLU A 149 11.94 6.42 -4.86
N GLY A 150 11.69 5.22 -4.31
CA GLY A 150 10.37 4.85 -3.78
C GLY A 150 9.94 5.70 -2.59
N GLN A 151 10.88 6.19 -1.78
CA GLN A 151 10.58 7.14 -0.72
C GLN A 151 10.22 8.52 -1.28
N ALA A 152 10.85 8.97 -2.35
CA ALA A 152 10.49 10.22 -3.03
C ALA A 152 9.11 10.14 -3.70
N GLU A 153 8.80 9.04 -4.39
CA GLU A 153 7.45 8.80 -4.94
C GLU A 153 6.38 8.79 -3.86
N LEU A 154 6.66 8.16 -2.71
CA LEU A 154 5.74 8.15 -1.58
C LEU A 154 5.42 9.57 -1.09
N GLU A 155 6.42 10.45 -1.06
CA GLU A 155 6.25 11.85 -0.68
C GLU A 155 5.47 12.63 -1.74
N GLN A 156 5.74 12.38 -3.03
CA GLN A 156 4.96 12.95 -4.12
C GLN A 156 3.48 12.56 -4.02
N TYR A 157 3.17 11.27 -3.81
CA TYR A 157 1.79 10.81 -3.67
C TYR A 157 1.08 11.44 -2.46
N ARG A 158 1.81 11.64 -1.36
CA ARG A 158 1.32 12.35 -0.17
C ARG A 158 0.97 13.80 -0.51
N ASP A 159 1.84 14.50 -1.21
CA ASP A 159 1.68 15.94 -1.48
C ASP A 159 0.59 16.22 -2.53
N GLU A 160 0.47 15.34 -3.53
CA GLU A 160 -0.65 15.35 -4.47
C GLU A 160 -1.99 15.10 -3.76
N ALA A 161 -2.04 14.12 -2.84
CA ALA A 161 -3.22 13.86 -2.04
C ALA A 161 -3.59 15.06 -1.17
N ILE A 162 -2.61 15.73 -0.53
CA ILE A 162 -2.84 16.96 0.25
C ILE A 162 -3.44 18.05 -0.63
N THR A 163 -2.84 18.31 -1.79
CA THR A 163 -3.29 19.34 -2.73
C THR A 163 -4.74 19.08 -3.14
N LEU A 164 -5.09 17.83 -3.44
CA LEU A 164 -6.46 17.48 -3.80
C LEU A 164 -7.41 17.60 -2.60
N MET A 165 -7.00 17.16 -1.41
CA MET A 165 -7.79 17.30 -0.18
C MET A 165 -8.17 18.76 0.08
N GLN A 166 -7.24 19.71 -0.11
CA GLN A 166 -7.46 21.14 0.08
C GLN A 166 -8.55 21.71 -0.84
N THR A 167 -8.76 21.13 -2.02
CA THR A 167 -9.83 21.55 -2.95
C THR A 167 -11.21 20.99 -2.61
N CYS A 168 -11.29 20.08 -1.63
CA CYS A 168 -12.52 19.36 -1.29
C CYS A 168 -13.08 19.79 0.07
N SER A 169 -14.40 19.70 0.20
CA SER A 169 -15.09 19.97 1.47
C SER A 169 -15.39 18.71 2.27
N THR A 170 -15.55 17.57 1.61
CA THR A 170 -15.90 16.30 2.27
C THR A 170 -14.94 15.18 1.89
N TRP A 171 -14.78 14.20 2.81
CA TRP A 171 -13.96 13.01 2.54
C TRP A 171 -14.43 12.21 1.32
N TYR A 172 -15.74 12.15 1.13
CA TYR A 172 -16.36 11.50 -0.02
C TYR A 172 -15.96 12.16 -1.34
N GLU A 173 -16.10 13.48 -1.43
CA GLU A 173 -15.74 14.26 -2.62
C GLU A 173 -14.26 14.07 -2.98
N PHE A 174 -13.39 14.12 -1.98
CA PHE A 174 -11.96 13.88 -2.15
C PHE A 174 -11.69 12.50 -2.78
N ARG A 175 -12.24 11.44 -2.19
CA ARG A 175 -12.01 10.06 -2.71
C ARG A 175 -12.59 9.91 -4.11
N ALA A 176 -13.80 10.42 -4.36
CA ALA A 176 -14.41 10.37 -5.69
C ALA A 176 -13.53 11.04 -6.76
N LYS A 177 -13.00 12.24 -6.48
CA LYS A 177 -12.08 12.94 -7.39
C LYS A 177 -10.77 12.19 -7.58
N LEU A 178 -10.15 11.71 -6.49
CA LEU A 178 -8.88 10.99 -6.56
C LEU A 178 -8.99 9.73 -7.41
N PHE A 179 -10.04 8.95 -7.19
CA PHE A 179 -10.25 7.71 -7.94
C PHE A 179 -10.63 7.95 -9.40
N ALA A 180 -11.38 9.02 -9.69
CA ALA A 180 -11.65 9.44 -11.05
C ALA A 180 -10.35 9.80 -11.80
N ILE A 181 -9.43 10.53 -11.16
CA ILE A 181 -8.11 10.87 -11.74
C ILE A 181 -7.30 9.60 -12.07
N HIS A 182 -7.41 8.57 -11.23
CA HIS A 182 -6.67 7.31 -11.41
C HIS A 182 -7.44 6.22 -12.16
N GLY A 183 -8.62 6.52 -12.72
CA GLY A 183 -9.41 5.57 -13.50
C GLY A 183 -9.94 4.36 -12.70
N VAL A 184 -10.05 4.49 -11.38
CA VAL A 184 -10.59 3.44 -10.51
C VAL A 184 -12.06 3.76 -10.21
N PRO A 185 -13.01 2.84 -10.40
CA PRO A 185 -14.39 3.07 -10.03
C PRO A 185 -14.51 3.17 -8.51
N TYR A 186 -15.01 4.31 -8.00
CA TYR A 186 -15.28 4.49 -6.58
C TYR A 186 -16.73 4.15 -6.28
N GLN A 187 -16.96 3.02 -5.62
CA GLN A 187 -18.29 2.66 -5.14
C GLN A 187 -18.61 3.44 -3.87
N ILE A 188 -19.79 4.08 -3.85
CA ILE A 188 -20.33 4.69 -2.64
C ILE A 188 -20.55 3.58 -1.62
N ASP A 189 -19.86 3.67 -0.49
CA ASP A 189 -20.15 2.79 0.63
C ASP A 189 -21.52 3.18 1.18
N LEU A 190 -22.54 2.35 0.89
CA LEU A 190 -23.93 2.58 1.32
C LEU A 190 -24.02 2.84 2.83
N PHE A 191 -23.10 2.26 3.60
CA PHE A 191 -22.98 2.49 5.03
C PHE A 191 -22.63 3.94 5.41
N GLN A 192 -21.93 4.70 4.57
CA GLN A 192 -21.65 6.11 4.83
C GLN A 192 -22.88 6.98 4.62
N VAL A 193 -23.69 6.66 3.60
CA VAL A 193 -24.98 7.33 3.37
C VAL A 193 -25.91 7.06 4.57
N ILE A 194 -25.96 5.81 5.04
CA ILE A 194 -26.73 5.43 6.22
C ILE A 194 -26.20 6.13 7.49
N LYS A 195 -24.88 6.23 7.69
CA LYS A 195 -24.29 6.94 8.82
C LYS A 195 -24.59 8.44 8.80
N LEU A 196 -24.52 9.09 7.64
CA LEU A 196 -24.88 10.50 7.48
C LEU A 196 -26.37 10.71 7.76
N PHE A 197 -27.23 9.82 7.27
CA PHE A 197 -28.66 9.85 7.53
C PHE A 197 -28.97 9.63 9.03
N LEU A 198 -28.32 8.66 9.68
CA LEU A 198 -28.46 8.40 11.11
C LEU A 198 -27.94 9.57 11.95
N ASN A 199 -26.80 10.17 11.60
CA ASN A 199 -26.29 11.37 12.29
C ASN A 199 -27.23 12.57 12.11
N LEU A 200 -27.82 12.74 10.93
CA LEU A 200 -28.82 13.79 10.70
C LEU A 200 -30.06 13.55 11.57
N LEU A 201 -30.54 12.30 11.64
CA LEU A 201 -31.67 11.91 12.51
C LEU A 201 -31.36 12.10 14.01
N LEU A 202 -30.13 11.79 14.44
CA LEU A 202 -29.68 11.96 15.83
C LEU A 202 -29.50 13.43 16.20
N ASN A 203 -28.92 14.25 15.33
CA ASN A 203 -28.78 15.70 15.54
C ASN A 203 -30.14 16.43 15.48
N CYS A 204 -31.10 15.91 14.72
CA CYS A 204 -32.48 16.41 14.77
C CYS A 204 -33.14 16.12 16.12
N LYS A 205 -32.85 15.02 16.82
CA LYS A 205 -33.44 14.74 18.15
C LYS A 205 -33.10 15.83 19.20
N SER A 206 -31.96 16.51 19.08
CA SER A 206 -31.57 17.57 20.02
C SER A 206 -32.33 18.89 19.82
N ASN A 207 -32.96 19.11 18.66
CA ASN A 207 -33.74 20.33 18.35
C ASN A 207 -35.26 20.08 18.28
N LEU A 208 -35.71 18.89 18.69
CA LEU A 208 -37.07 18.43 18.38
C LEU A 208 -37.75 17.85 19.61
N ILE A 209 -37.93 18.71 20.62
CA ILE A 209 -38.97 18.52 21.64
C ILE A 209 -40.38 18.69 21.02
N MET A 210 -40.49 19.06 19.72
CA MET A 210 -41.77 19.34 19.04
C MET A 210 -41.87 18.79 17.59
N MET A 211 -41.42 17.56 17.29
CA MET A 211 -42.05 16.78 16.21
C MET A 211 -42.43 15.42 16.73
N ASN A 212 -43.71 15.12 16.48
CA ASN A 212 -44.37 13.86 16.70
C ASN A 212 -43.44 12.65 16.50
N LEU A 213 -43.35 11.80 17.54
CA LEU A 213 -42.71 10.48 17.49
C LEU A 213 -43.12 9.66 16.25
N ILE A 214 -44.32 9.92 15.71
CA ILE A 214 -44.89 9.28 14.53
C ILE A 214 -44.04 9.51 13.27
N ILE A 215 -43.57 10.74 13.03
CA ILE A 215 -42.81 11.06 11.81
C ILE A 215 -41.41 10.43 11.87
N LEU A 216 -40.79 10.44 13.05
CA LEU A 216 -39.50 9.80 13.26
C LEU A 216 -39.60 8.28 13.06
N ASN A 217 -40.67 7.65 13.55
CA ASN A 217 -40.92 6.23 13.34
C ASN A 217 -41.19 5.90 11.87
N TYR A 218 -41.92 6.77 11.15
CA TYR A 218 -42.21 6.60 9.73
C TYR A 218 -40.94 6.66 8.87
N LEU A 219 -40.06 7.63 9.15
CA LEU A 219 -38.77 7.75 8.46
C LEU A 219 -37.83 6.58 8.78
N LEU A 220 -37.88 6.06 10.01
CA LEU A 220 -37.13 4.86 10.40
C LEU A 220 -37.63 3.62 9.65
N GLU A 221 -38.94 3.41 9.56
CA GLU A 221 -39.56 2.29 8.84
C GLU A 221 -39.31 2.36 7.32
N ILE A 222 -39.34 3.55 6.73
CA ILE A 222 -38.97 3.74 5.31
C ILE A 222 -37.49 3.39 5.09
N GLY A 223 -36.60 3.84 5.98
CA GLY A 223 -35.17 3.50 5.92
C GLY A 223 -34.93 1.99 6.06
N LEU A 224 -35.61 1.34 7.01
CA LEU A 224 -35.52 -0.10 7.23
C LEU A 224 -36.07 -0.92 6.06
N SER A 225 -37.15 -0.46 5.43
CA SER A 225 -37.75 -1.08 4.24
C SER A 225 -36.81 -1.00 3.02
N LEU A 226 -36.19 0.17 2.79
CA LEU A 226 -35.17 0.35 1.76
C LEU A 226 -33.96 -0.57 1.96
N ILE A 227 -33.46 -0.70 3.19
CA ILE A 227 -32.36 -1.60 3.53
C ILE A 227 -32.71 -3.08 3.22
N ARG A 228 -33.94 -3.51 3.57
CA ARG A 228 -34.43 -4.88 3.28
C ARG A 228 -34.56 -5.17 1.78
N SER A 229 -34.88 -4.16 0.97
CA SER A 229 -35.02 -4.31 -0.48
C SER A 229 -33.68 -4.45 -1.23
N ILE A 230 -32.58 -3.95 -0.65
CA ILE A 230 -31.27 -3.86 -1.32
C ILE A 230 -30.34 -5.03 -0.94
N SER A 231 -30.55 -5.70 0.19
CA SER A 231 -29.75 -6.89 0.60
C SER A 231 -30.61 -7.96 1.27
N PRO A 232 -31.12 -8.96 0.51
CA PRO A 232 -32.06 -9.96 1.04
C PRO A 232 -31.46 -10.98 2.04
N GLY A 233 -30.19 -10.85 2.44
CA GLY A 233 -29.45 -11.97 3.06
C GLY A 233 -28.51 -11.66 4.21
N HIS A 234 -28.44 -10.42 4.73
CA HIS A 234 -27.53 -10.12 5.86
C HIS A 234 -28.26 -9.82 7.18
N ASN A 235 -28.11 -10.77 8.10
CA ASN A 235 -28.27 -10.77 9.56
C ASN A 235 -29.29 -9.79 10.19
N LEU A 236 -30.51 -10.31 10.46
CA LEU A 236 -31.59 -9.63 11.17
C LEU A 236 -31.23 -9.12 12.59
N ASN A 237 -30.12 -9.56 13.18
CA ASN A 237 -29.77 -9.23 14.56
C ASN A 237 -29.40 -7.74 14.75
N PHE A 238 -28.79 -7.10 13.76
CA PHE A 238 -28.40 -5.68 13.84
C PHE A 238 -29.61 -4.72 13.79
N LEU A 239 -30.68 -5.13 13.09
CA LEU A 239 -31.91 -4.33 12.99
C LEU A 239 -32.75 -4.37 14.28
N ASN A 240 -32.61 -5.42 15.09
CA ASN A 240 -33.27 -5.55 16.39
C ASN A 240 -32.58 -4.69 17.46
N GLU A 241 -31.25 -4.59 17.45
CA GLU A 241 -30.50 -3.68 18.34
C GLU A 241 -30.88 -2.20 18.09
N LEU A 242 -31.03 -1.80 16.82
CA LEU A 242 -31.46 -0.44 16.45
C LEU A 242 -32.90 -0.10 16.85
N LYS A 243 -33.79 -1.10 16.94
CA LYS A 243 -35.22 -0.89 17.24
C LYS A 243 -35.55 -0.98 18.74
N TYR A 244 -34.77 -1.72 19.52
CA TYR A 244 -35.08 -2.01 20.92
C TYR A 244 -34.01 -1.63 21.95
N GLY A 245 -32.83 -1.17 21.53
CA GLY A 245 -31.82 -0.58 22.43
C GLY A 245 -31.47 -1.43 23.64
N VAL A 246 -30.65 -2.46 23.43
CA VAL A 246 -29.88 -3.15 24.48
C VAL A 246 -28.41 -2.86 24.25
#